data_AF-A0A1K1SE51-F1
#
_entry.id   AF-A0A1K1SE51-F1
#
_cell.length_a   1.000
_cell.length_b   1.000
_cell.length_c   1.000
_cell.angle_alpha   90.00
_cell.angle_beta   90.00
_cell.angle_gamma   90.00
#
_symmetry.space_group_name_H-M   'P 1'
#
loop_
_entity.id
_entity.type
_entity.pdbx_description
1 polymer ?
#
loop_
_entity_poly.entity_id
_entity_poly.type
_entity_poly.pdbx_seq_one_letter_code
_entity_poly.pdbx_strand_id
1 'polypeptide(L)'
;MSASRKPEFSSSFLESYMYELMSMSDEEILEGQDIDKVQERAATRIAAANREAGRKRLAAAKARVQRREDIAPSHSSASLEEVRAYINEAANDGRVTLAARQLSEMSEADARRLYSQLKQLRTGQGDDE
;
A
#
# COMPACT_ATOMS: atom_id res chain seq x y z
N MET A 1 -35.81 36.03 41.79
CA MET A 1 -34.59 35.82 41.01
C MET A 1 -34.89 34.79 39.93
N SER A 2 -35.35 35.23 38.77
CA SER A 2 -35.72 34.33 37.67
C SER A 2 -34.45 33.85 36.98
N ALA A 3 -34.13 32.56 37.15
CA ALA A 3 -32.99 31.96 36.49
C ALA A 3 -33.18 32.02 34.97
N SER A 4 -32.28 32.74 34.29
CA SER A 4 -32.19 32.78 32.84
C SER A 4 -31.90 31.36 32.34
N ARG A 5 -32.90 30.71 31.71
CA ARG A 5 -32.69 29.43 31.03
C ARG A 5 -31.74 29.68 29.88
N LYS A 6 -30.58 29.01 29.86
CA LYS A 6 -29.73 28.95 28.67
C LYS A 6 -30.57 28.42 27.50
N PRO A 7 -30.51 29.03 26.31
CA PRO A 7 -31.14 28.44 25.14
C PRO A 7 -30.43 27.11 24.85
N GLU A 8 -31.15 26.00 25.01
CA GLU A 8 -30.69 24.74 24.44
C GLU A 8 -30.98 24.81 22.95
N PHE A 9 -29.91 24.92 22.14
CA PHE A 9 -30.03 24.71 20.71
C PHE A 9 -30.49 23.26 20.53
N SER A 10 -31.78 23.08 20.20
CA SER A 10 -32.38 21.76 20.09
C SER A 10 -31.69 21.00 18.97
N SER A 11 -31.27 19.77 19.24
CA SER A 11 -30.68 18.86 18.25
C SER A 11 -31.54 18.75 16.98
N SER A 12 -32.86 18.90 17.12
CA SER A 12 -33.82 18.91 16.01
C SER A 12 -33.57 20.00 14.98
N PHE A 13 -33.14 21.20 15.39
CA PHE A 13 -32.83 22.28 14.45
C PHE A 13 -31.61 21.92 13.61
N LEU A 14 -30.53 21.49 14.27
CA LEU A 14 -29.31 21.06 13.58
C LEU A 14 -29.56 19.86 12.67
N GLU A 15 -30.38 18.90 13.12
CA GLU A 15 -30.76 17.73 12.34
C GLU A 15 -31.59 18.13 11.11
N SER A 16 -32.59 19.00 11.28
CA SER A 16 -33.39 19.51 10.15
C SER A 16 -32.54 20.30 9.15
N TYR A 17 -31.61 21.12 9.63
CA TYR A 17 -30.70 21.89 8.80
C TYR A 17 -29.71 20.98 8.05
N MET A 18 -29.20 19.94 8.70
CA MET A 18 -28.39 18.92 8.04
C MET A 18 -29.16 18.18 6.96
N TYR A 19 -30.42 17.80 7.23
CA TYR A 19 -31.28 17.17 6.22
C TYR A 19 -31.50 18.07 5.01
N GLU A 20 -31.77 19.36 5.25
CA GLU A 20 -31.94 20.36 4.20
C GLU A 20 -30.67 20.44 3.32
N LEU A 21 -29.50 20.63 3.93
CA LEU A 21 -28.22 20.68 3.23
C LEU A 21 -27.91 19.40 2.43
N MET A 22 -28.22 18.23 2.97
CA MET A 22 -28.01 16.95 2.27
C MET A 22 -29.04 16.70 1.15
N SER A 23 -30.18 17.39 1.19
CA SER A 23 -31.25 17.27 0.19
C SER A 23 -31.15 18.29 -0.95
N MET A 24 -30.26 19.29 -0.83
CA MET A 24 -30.01 20.27 -1.88
C MET A 24 -29.55 19.57 -3.16
N SER A 25 -30.12 19.97 -4.28
CA SER A 25 -29.70 19.52 -5.59
C SER A 25 -28.33 20.09 -5.97
N ASP A 26 -27.62 19.41 -6.87
CA ASP A 26 -26.34 19.91 -7.40
C ASP A 26 -26.48 21.32 -8.00
N GLU A 27 -27.62 21.62 -8.63
CA GLU A 27 -27.91 22.95 -9.21
C GLU A 27 -27.97 24.05 -8.13
N GLU A 28 -28.61 23.76 -6.99
CA GLU A 28 -28.71 24.67 -5.84
C GLU A 28 -27.36 24.84 -5.13
N ILE A 29 -26.60 23.75 -5.00
CA ILE A 29 -25.24 23.77 -4.41
C ILE A 29 -24.28 24.57 -5.29
N LEU A 30 -24.42 24.46 -6.61
CA LEU A 30 -23.53 25.08 -7.57
C LEU A 30 -23.93 26.52 -7.91
N GLU A 31 -25.03 27.04 -7.35
CA GLU A 31 -25.52 28.41 -7.53
C GLU A 31 -25.60 28.83 -9.02
N GLY A 32 -26.04 27.91 -9.88
CA GLY A 32 -26.11 28.15 -11.34
C GLY A 32 -24.78 28.05 -12.09
N GLN A 33 -23.74 27.49 -11.48
CA GLN A 33 -22.53 27.09 -12.22
C GLN A 33 -22.81 25.87 -13.10
N ASP A 34 -22.15 25.86 -14.26
CA ASP A 34 -22.20 24.75 -15.21
C ASP A 34 -21.53 23.49 -14.62
N ILE A 35 -22.35 22.47 -14.35
CA ILE A 35 -21.95 21.18 -13.78
C ILE A 35 -20.82 20.56 -14.60
N ASP A 36 -20.92 20.59 -15.93
CA ASP A 36 -19.95 19.95 -16.82
C ASP A 36 -18.58 20.62 -16.69
N LYS A 37 -18.54 21.94 -16.59
CA LYS A 37 -17.29 22.69 -16.37
C LYS A 37 -16.66 22.41 -15.02
N VAL A 38 -17.46 22.21 -13.97
CA VAL A 38 -16.96 21.88 -12.62
C VAL A 38 -16.37 20.46 -12.63
N GLN A 39 -17.07 19.51 -13.24
CA GLN A 39 -16.59 18.14 -13.37
C GLN A 39 -15.32 18.04 -14.22
N GLU A 40 -15.24 18.75 -15.35
CA GLU A 40 -14.04 18.78 -16.20
C GLU A 40 -12.81 19.31 -15.44
N ARG A 41 -12.99 20.39 -14.66
CA ARG A 41 -11.93 20.93 -13.80
C ARG A 41 -11.48 19.92 -12.75
N ALA A 42 -12.42 19.23 -12.10
CA ALA A 42 -12.11 18.20 -11.11
C ALA A 42 -11.34 17.04 -11.75
N ALA A 43 -11.81 16.52 -12.89
CA ALA A 43 -11.16 15.46 -13.63
C ALA A 43 -9.73 15.83 -14.04
N THR A 44 -9.52 17.06 -14.51
CA THR A 44 -8.21 17.57 -14.90
C THR A 44 -7.23 17.59 -13.72
N ARG A 45 -7.68 18.05 -12.55
CA ARG A 45 -6.87 18.06 -11.31
C ARG A 45 -6.49 16.65 -10.87
N ILE A 46 -7.46 15.73 -10.87
CA ILE A 46 -7.21 14.32 -10.51
C ILE A 46 -6.22 13.68 -11.49
N ALA A 47 -6.40 13.91 -12.79
CA ALA A 47 -5.50 13.37 -13.81
C ALA A 47 -4.07 13.90 -13.69
N ALA A 48 -3.89 15.18 -13.32
CA ALA A 48 -2.58 15.76 -13.06
C ALA A 48 -1.92 15.16 -11.82
N ALA A 49 -2.65 15.05 -10.71
CA ALA A 49 -2.18 14.45 -9.48
C ALA A 49 -1.77 12.97 -9.67
N ASN A 50 -2.59 12.19 -10.40
CA ASN A 50 -2.29 10.80 -10.71
C ASN A 50 -1.03 10.65 -11.56
N ARG A 51 -0.82 11.53 -12.54
CA ARG A 51 0.41 11.55 -13.34
C ARG A 51 1.64 11.82 -12.48
N GLU A 52 1.58 12.78 -11.57
CA GLU A 52 2.69 13.09 -10.67
C GLU A 52 2.98 11.94 -9.69
N ALA A 53 1.94 11.37 -9.08
CA ALA A 53 2.06 10.21 -8.21
C ALA A 53 2.69 9.02 -8.96
N GLY A 54 2.26 8.76 -10.19
CA GLY A 54 2.84 7.74 -11.07
C GLY A 54 4.34 7.97 -11.33
N ARG A 55 4.73 9.21 -11.66
CA ARG A 55 6.15 9.58 -11.83
C ARG A 55 6.97 9.32 -10.58
N LYS A 56 6.47 9.72 -9.40
CA LYS A 56 7.14 9.48 -8.11
C LYS A 56 7.30 7.98 -7.81
N ARG A 57 6.26 7.18 -8.05
CA ARG A 57 6.31 5.71 -7.89
C ARG A 57 7.35 5.08 -8.82
N LEU A 58 7.37 5.50 -10.08
CA LEU A 58 8.33 4.98 -11.06
C LEU A 58 9.76 5.39 -10.73
N ALA A 59 9.99 6.63 -10.29
CA ALA A 59 11.31 7.07 -9.84
C ALA A 59 11.78 6.27 -8.62
N ALA A 60 10.90 6.04 -7.63
CA ALA A 60 11.21 5.21 -6.47
C ALA A 60 11.51 3.75 -6.85
N ALA A 61 10.76 3.17 -7.80
CA ALA A 61 11.01 1.83 -8.30
C ALA A 61 12.38 1.74 -9.02
N LYS A 62 12.71 2.73 -9.88
CA LYS A 62 14.02 2.80 -10.53
C LYS A 62 15.16 2.89 -9.52
N ALA A 63 15.03 3.72 -8.50
CA ALA A 63 16.02 3.84 -7.44
C ALA A 63 16.19 2.53 -6.65
N ARG A 64 15.11 1.78 -6.40
CA ARG A 64 15.17 0.45 -5.76
C ARG A 64 15.89 -0.59 -6.62
N VAL A 65 15.67 -0.57 -7.94
CA VAL A 65 16.36 -1.48 -8.86
C VAL A 65 17.85 -1.16 -8.91
N GLN A 66 18.23 0.12 -9.04
CA GLN A 66 19.63 0.54 -9.03
C GLN A 66 20.35 0.14 -7.73
N ARG A 67 19.75 0.43 -6.57
CA ARG A 67 20.32 -0.02 -5.28
C ARG A 67 20.47 -1.52 -5.18
N ARG A 68 19.62 -2.29 -5.86
CA ARG A 68 19.67 -3.75 -5.85
C ARG A 68 20.80 -4.29 -6.74
N GLU A 69 21.19 -3.56 -7.77
CA GLU A 69 22.40 -3.86 -8.55
C GLU A 69 23.67 -3.51 -7.76
N ASP A 70 23.63 -2.44 -6.96
CA ASP A 70 24.77 -2.03 -6.11
C ASP A 70 24.99 -2.95 -4.89
N ILE A 71 23.92 -3.59 -4.39
CA ILE A 71 24.03 -4.65 -3.38
C ILE A 71 24.41 -5.94 -4.12
N ALA A 72 25.71 -6.12 -4.33
CA ALA A 72 26.28 -7.40 -4.73
C ALA A 72 25.62 -8.51 -3.89
N PRO A 73 25.23 -9.64 -4.50
CA PRO A 73 24.61 -10.72 -3.75
C PRO A 73 25.57 -11.07 -2.61
N SER A 74 25.11 -10.99 -1.37
CA SER A 74 25.89 -11.51 -0.25
C SER A 74 26.15 -12.96 -0.59
N HIS A 75 27.37 -13.27 -1.04
CA HIS A 75 27.76 -14.63 -1.32
C HIS A 75 27.60 -15.37 0.00
N SER A 76 26.51 -16.13 0.12
CA SER A 76 26.39 -17.08 1.22
C SER A 76 27.64 -17.95 1.13
N SER A 77 28.40 -18.05 2.22
CA SER A 77 29.51 -18.99 2.33
C SER A 77 29.06 -20.45 2.12
N ALA A 78 27.74 -20.69 2.18
CA ALA A 78 27.12 -21.96 1.88
C ALA A 78 27.31 -22.37 0.42
N SER A 79 27.56 -23.67 0.22
CA SER A 79 27.67 -24.29 -1.09
C SER A 79 26.31 -24.30 -1.80
N LEU A 80 26.33 -24.46 -3.14
CA LEU A 80 25.08 -24.55 -3.92
C LEU A 80 24.19 -25.72 -3.46
N GLU A 81 24.82 -26.83 -3.06
CA GLU A 81 24.13 -28.03 -2.60
C GLU A 81 23.43 -27.78 -1.26
N GLU A 82 24.09 -27.12 -0.31
CA GLU A 82 23.50 -26.72 0.97
C GLU A 82 22.33 -25.75 0.78
N VAL A 83 22.49 -24.78 -0.12
CA VAL A 83 21.43 -23.83 -0.49
C VAL A 83 20.20 -24.56 -1.02
N ARG A 84 20.37 -25.51 -1.92
CA ARG A 84 19.27 -26.31 -2.49
C ARG A 84 18.62 -27.23 -1.46
N ALA A 85 19.42 -27.89 -0.63
CA ALA A 85 18.92 -28.75 0.44
C ALA A 85 18.05 -27.94 1.42
N TYR A 86 18.52 -26.76 1.84
CA TYR A 86 17.80 -25.88 2.75
C TYR A 86 16.47 -25.38 2.17
N ILE A 87 16.45 -25.02 0.88
CA ILE A 87 15.22 -24.60 0.19
C ILE A 87 14.22 -25.75 0.11
N ASN A 88 14.67 -26.97 -0.21
CA ASN A 88 13.81 -28.15 -0.26
C ASN A 88 13.25 -28.51 1.13
N GLU A 89 14.06 -28.37 2.19
CA GLU A 89 13.59 -28.56 3.56
C GLU A 89 12.52 -27.52 3.92
N ALA A 90 12.78 -26.23 3.62
CA ALA A 90 11.83 -25.15 3.87
C ALA A 90 10.54 -25.26 3.04
N ALA A 91 10.59 -25.86 1.85
CA ALA A 91 9.40 -26.12 1.03
C ALA A 91 8.46 -27.15 1.66
N ASN A 92 8.99 -28.02 2.51
CA ASN A 92 8.22 -29.03 3.24
C ASN A 92 7.87 -28.58 4.68
N ASP A 93 8.23 -27.35 5.06
CA ASP A 93 7.98 -26.77 6.38
C ASP A 93 6.66 -25.96 6.35
N GLY A 94 5.70 -26.33 7.22
CA GLY A 94 4.40 -25.65 7.30
C GLY A 94 4.46 -24.19 7.76
N ARG A 95 5.62 -23.71 8.25
CA ARG A 95 5.85 -22.31 8.63
C ARG A 95 6.09 -21.40 7.44
N VAL A 96 6.41 -21.94 6.27
CA VAL A 96 6.71 -21.16 5.07
C VAL A 96 5.87 -21.67 3.91
N THR A 97 5.11 -20.78 3.29
CA THR A 97 4.43 -21.10 2.03
C THR A 97 5.32 -20.71 0.85
N LEU A 98 5.96 -21.69 0.23
CA LEU A 98 6.68 -21.49 -1.03
C LEU A 98 5.76 -21.82 -2.21
N ALA A 99 5.40 -20.80 -2.99
CA ALA A 99 4.67 -20.99 -4.25
C ALA A 99 5.65 -21.52 -5.32
N ALA A 100 5.84 -22.84 -5.36
CA ALA A 100 6.91 -23.46 -6.12
C ALA A 100 6.39 -24.31 -7.27
N ARG A 101 6.43 -23.78 -8.50
CA ARG A 101 6.70 -24.62 -9.68
C ARG A 101 8.20 -24.56 -9.92
N GLN A 102 8.86 -25.72 -9.96
CA GLN A 102 10.23 -25.90 -10.44
C GLN A 102 11.37 -25.33 -9.56
N LEU A 103 11.37 -25.57 -8.25
CA LEU A 103 12.54 -25.26 -7.39
C LEU A 103 13.83 -25.96 -7.87
N SER A 104 13.69 -27.10 -8.56
CA SER A 104 14.79 -27.88 -9.13
C SER A 104 15.40 -27.26 -10.40
N GLU A 105 14.66 -26.39 -11.12
CA GLU A 105 15.10 -25.78 -12.40
C GLU A 105 15.57 -24.33 -12.23
N MET A 106 15.67 -23.85 -10.99
CA MET A 106 16.03 -22.48 -10.67
C MET A 106 17.53 -22.21 -10.87
N SER A 107 17.86 -20.99 -11.34
CA SER A 107 19.25 -20.55 -11.52
C SER A 107 20.00 -20.48 -10.18
N GLU A 108 21.34 -20.59 -10.19
CA GLU A 108 22.15 -20.46 -8.97
C GLU A 108 21.93 -19.12 -8.26
N ALA A 109 21.85 -18.04 -9.02
CA ALA A 109 21.66 -16.70 -8.47
C ALA A 109 20.30 -16.59 -7.75
N ASP A 110 19.25 -17.16 -8.34
CA ASP A 110 17.91 -17.17 -7.75
C ASP A 110 17.85 -18.08 -6.52
N ALA A 111 18.52 -19.23 -6.54
CA ALA A 111 18.63 -20.12 -5.39
C ALA A 111 19.31 -19.44 -4.18
N ARG A 112 20.44 -18.77 -4.40
CA ARG A 112 21.13 -18.03 -3.33
C ARG A 112 20.28 -16.87 -2.78
N ARG A 113 19.52 -16.20 -3.65
CA ARG A 113 18.59 -15.15 -3.23
C ARG A 113 17.43 -15.69 -2.40
N LEU A 114 16.83 -16.80 -2.81
CA LEU A 114 15.73 -17.41 -2.05
C LEU A 114 16.23 -17.90 -0.69
N TYR A 115 17.44 -18.47 -0.63
CA TYR A 115 18.09 -18.88 0.61
C TYR A 115 18.30 -17.71 1.57
N SER A 116 18.80 -16.55 1.10
CA SER A 116 18.98 -15.38 1.97
C SER A 116 17.66 -14.81 2.48
N GLN A 117 16.61 -14.79 1.63
CA GLN A 117 15.27 -14.39 2.03
C GLN A 117 14.66 -15.30 3.10
N LEU A 118 14.79 -16.62 2.93
CA LEU A 118 14.33 -17.61 3.92
C LEU A 118 15.08 -17.47 5.26
N LYS A 119 16.39 -17.23 5.21
CA LYS A 119 17.19 -16.97 6.42
C LYS A 119 16.73 -15.70 7.14
N GLN A 120 16.52 -14.60 6.41
CA GLN A 120 16.03 -13.34 6.97
C GLN A 120 14.63 -13.47 7.59
N LEU A 121 13.73 -14.21 6.94
CA LEU A 121 12.39 -14.47 7.49
C LEU A 121 12.46 -15.25 8.80
N ARG A 122 13.30 -16.28 8.87
CA ARG A 122 13.47 -17.08 10.10
C ARG A 122 14.15 -16.29 11.22
N THR A 123 15.10 -15.40 10.92
CA THR A 123 15.74 -14.56 11.95
C THR A 123 14.83 -13.42 12.41
N GLY A 124 14.06 -12.81 11.50
CA GLY A 124 13.12 -11.73 11.85
C GLY A 124 11.87 -12.20 12.60
N GLN A 125 11.55 -13.50 12.55
CA GLN A 125 10.50 -14.10 13.39
C GLN A 125 10.95 -14.40 14.83
N GLY A 126 12.22 -14.18 15.18
CA GLY A 126 12.79 -14.48 16.49
C GLY A 126 12.96 -13.29 17.43
N ASP A 127 12.59 -12.07 17.01
CA ASP A 127 12.78 -10.81 17.79
C ASP A 127 11.46 -10.25 18.36
N ASP A 128 10.45 -11.11 18.59
CA ASP A 128 9.21 -10.79 19.32
C ASP A 128 9.16 -11.54 20.67
N GLU A 129 10.17 -11.36 21.52
CA GLU A 129 10.10 -11.65 22.98
C GLU A 129 10.40 -10.38 23.80
#